data_AF-A0A832K5N3-F1
#
_entry.id   AF-A0A832K5N3-F1
#
_cell.length_a   1.000
_cell.length_b   1.000
_cell.length_c   1.000
_cell.angle_alpha   90.00
_cell.angle_beta   90.00
_cell.angle_gamma   90.00
#
_symmetry.space_group_name_H-M   'P 1'
#
loop_
_entity.id
_entity.type
_entity.pdbx_description
1 polymer ?
#
loop_
_entity_poly.entity_id
_entity_poly.type
_entity_poly.pdbx_seq_one_letter_code
_entity_poly.pdbx_strand_id
1 'polypeptide(L)'
;MKKKKKYGKYTKGILKPVKEEMLFVDTYPKVSSSSDLGSVKIYIGEVSKALSMLDENSIDCVITSPPYWRQRDYKDPRQIGQENSYFEYIERLAGIFNGIRRVLKSTGTFFLNIGYKYLEKELLLIPELLAIELQKSGWALLNKIIWHKPNAMPSSLDNRFSNTYEPVFLFVKKESKYKYYLSLDNLRLPVSNFTSNREPEEILGLDVENSLNKSKNIKGKVTKVFKNDKGDIFAQVEWEDGKKTYELVNDFNRESQLEVILICEKCGEKIIHEVDIDKHHSLFCREWLKPILPPVPDFNKREELKPSLLFNIPFSRTSYKGKYKVSPENRGASPGARKSLFGEYLVVQRRYRIFQPLIADYLRFWREKRGIPTKEIDRLLGYRDTAGHWFRKDTGSWGRGGAIPLPEDWFRLKEILRFNEIYDRWVTETHLVLQTVRAHPKGRNPGDVWSIKTQQLPEAHFAVFPEELVRKCIEAGCPSGGVVLDPFAGSGTTGKVAQDLGRNAILIELIPDYVEIIKRRCKKIEEIIYVE
;
A
#
# COMPACT_ATOMS: atom_id res chain seq x y z
N MET A 1 21.64 -68.80 3.60
CA MET A 1 20.62 -68.26 2.67
C MET A 1 20.88 -66.76 2.48
N LYS A 2 21.36 -66.32 1.29
CA LYS A 2 20.61 -65.55 0.26
C LYS A 2 19.95 -64.26 0.83
N LYS A 3 20.22 -63.02 0.42
CA LYS A 3 20.75 -62.41 -0.82
C LYS A 3 21.41 -61.05 -0.53
N LYS A 4 22.54 -60.76 -1.18
CA LYS A 4 23.10 -59.40 -1.37
C LYS A 4 22.34 -58.68 -2.50
N LYS A 5 21.88 -57.44 -2.28
CA LYS A 5 21.55 -56.49 -3.37
C LYS A 5 22.69 -55.47 -3.46
N LYS A 6 23.41 -55.49 -4.59
CA LYS A 6 24.34 -54.45 -5.03
C LYS A 6 23.52 -53.27 -5.55
N TYR A 7 23.71 -52.08 -5.00
CA TYR A 7 23.39 -50.83 -5.69
C TYR A 7 24.69 -50.17 -6.13
N GLY A 8 24.71 -49.75 -7.39
CA GLY A 8 25.89 -49.29 -8.12
C GLY A 8 26.48 -47.99 -7.55
N LYS A 9 27.81 -47.91 -7.64
CA LYS A 9 28.60 -46.69 -7.45
C LYS A 9 28.19 -45.66 -8.51
N TYR A 10 27.64 -44.53 -8.09
CA TYR A 10 27.68 -43.30 -8.87
C TYR A 10 28.82 -42.42 -8.35
N THR A 11 29.67 -42.04 -9.29
CA THR A 11 30.89 -41.26 -9.12
C THR A 11 30.59 -39.84 -8.64
N LYS A 12 31.44 -39.36 -7.71
CA LYS A 12 31.50 -37.98 -7.23
C LYS A 12 31.74 -37.02 -8.42
N GLY A 13 30.69 -36.35 -8.86
CA GLY A 13 30.80 -35.05 -9.54
C GLY A 13 30.76 -33.97 -8.46
N ILE A 14 31.87 -33.25 -8.30
CA ILE A 14 32.03 -32.15 -7.33
C ILE A 14 31.13 -30.99 -7.77
N LEU A 15 29.92 -30.89 -7.21
CA LEU A 15 29.17 -29.64 -7.19
C LEU A 15 29.69 -28.83 -6.01
N LYS A 16 30.51 -27.82 -6.30
CA LYS A 16 30.82 -26.76 -5.33
C LYS A 16 29.50 -26.17 -4.83
N PRO A 17 29.29 -26.00 -3.51
CA PRO A 17 28.15 -25.23 -3.04
C PRO A 17 28.31 -23.81 -3.58
N VAL A 18 27.38 -23.39 -4.44
CA VAL A 18 27.22 -21.99 -4.79
C VAL A 18 26.82 -21.31 -3.48
N LYS A 19 27.74 -20.54 -2.90
CA LYS A 19 27.41 -19.59 -1.85
C LYS A 19 26.40 -18.63 -2.49
N GLU A 20 25.13 -18.76 -2.11
CA GLU A 20 24.19 -17.65 -2.21
C GLU A 20 24.70 -16.57 -1.25
N GLU A 21 25.66 -15.77 -1.72
CA GLU A 21 25.85 -14.44 -1.18
C GLU A 21 24.56 -13.68 -1.49
N MET A 22 23.70 -13.57 -0.46
CA MET A 22 22.67 -12.54 -0.42
C MET A 22 23.37 -11.20 -0.64
N LEU A 23 23.44 -10.77 -1.89
CA LEU A 23 23.70 -9.38 -2.26
C LEU A 23 22.54 -8.58 -1.70
N PHE A 24 22.68 -8.13 -0.44
CA PHE A 24 22.05 -6.92 0.04
C PHE A 24 22.58 -5.80 -0.85
N VAL A 25 21.91 -5.57 -1.98
CA VAL A 25 22.11 -4.36 -2.74
C VAL A 25 21.50 -3.27 -1.86
N ASP A 26 22.37 -2.52 -1.16
CA ASP A 26 22.04 -1.26 -0.52
C ASP A 26 21.42 -0.33 -1.57
N THR A 27 20.12 -0.47 -1.75
CA THR A 27 19.27 0.41 -2.57
C THR A 27 18.55 1.38 -1.64
N TYR A 28 19.29 1.98 -0.70
CA TYR A 28 18.82 3.18 -0.04
C TYR A 28 19.29 4.37 -0.88
N PRO A 29 18.40 5.32 -1.22
CA PRO A 29 18.84 6.56 -1.87
C PRO A 29 19.95 7.19 -1.04
N LYS A 30 21.03 7.61 -1.71
CA LYS A 30 22.16 8.32 -1.12
C LYS A 30 21.65 9.43 -0.20
N VAL A 31 22.25 9.53 0.98
CA VAL A 31 22.04 10.56 2.01
C VAL A 31 21.77 11.90 1.33
N SER A 32 20.61 12.46 1.64
CA SER A 32 20.12 13.70 1.04
C SER A 32 21.05 14.87 1.38
N SER A 33 21.10 15.85 0.48
CA SER A 33 21.85 17.08 0.69
C SER A 33 21.33 17.83 1.92
N SER A 34 22.14 18.67 2.58
CA SER A 34 21.74 19.35 3.83
C SER A 34 20.48 20.23 3.70
N SER A 35 20.08 20.61 2.48
CA SER A 35 18.85 21.35 2.19
C SER A 35 17.57 20.52 2.20
N ASP A 36 17.67 19.18 2.14
CA ASP A 36 16.53 18.26 2.03
C ASP A 36 16.18 17.56 3.36
N LEU A 37 16.89 17.87 4.43
CA LEU A 37 16.66 17.28 5.76
C LEU A 37 15.45 17.93 6.45
N GLY A 38 14.57 17.08 7.00
CA GLY A 38 13.47 17.52 7.85
C GLY A 38 13.95 18.10 9.19
N SER A 39 13.11 18.89 9.85
CA SER A 39 13.42 19.46 11.17
C SER A 39 12.96 18.58 12.32
N VAL A 40 13.60 18.72 13.48
CA VAL A 40 13.24 18.03 14.72
C VAL A 40 12.88 19.05 15.80
N LYS A 41 11.71 18.89 16.42
CA LYS A 41 11.31 19.58 17.66
C LYS A 41 11.33 18.60 18.82
N ILE A 42 11.83 19.04 19.96
CA ILE A 42 11.97 18.20 21.17
C ILE A 42 11.16 18.82 22.30
N TYR A 43 10.23 18.06 22.87
CA TYR A 43 9.53 18.40 24.10
C TYR A 43 10.12 17.60 25.26
N ILE A 44 10.60 18.30 26.28
CA ILE A 44 11.22 17.72 27.47
C ILE A 44 10.22 17.74 28.61
N GLY A 45 9.70 16.59 29.01
CA GLY A 45 8.78 16.46 30.13
C GLY A 45 7.76 15.34 29.98
N GLU A 46 6.68 15.43 30.77
CA GLU A 46 5.65 14.39 30.79
C GLU A 46 4.87 14.33 29.47
N VAL A 47 4.72 13.12 28.93
CA VAL A 47 4.08 12.88 27.64
C VAL A 47 2.67 13.44 27.52
N SER A 48 1.84 13.31 28.57
CA SER A 48 0.46 13.81 28.55
C SER A 48 0.39 15.32 28.42
N LYS A 49 1.31 16.04 29.08
CA LYS A 49 1.40 17.51 29.02
C LYS A 49 2.00 17.98 27.70
N ALA A 50 3.05 17.31 27.21
CA ALA A 50 3.61 17.62 25.90
C ALA A 50 2.56 17.43 24.79
N LEU A 51 1.81 16.32 24.85
CA LEU A 51 0.72 16.07 23.93
C LEU A 51 -0.37 17.13 23.99
N SER A 52 -0.69 17.73 25.14
CA SER A 52 -1.72 18.79 25.23
C SER A 52 -1.29 20.12 24.59
N MET A 53 0.02 20.37 24.49
CA MET A 53 0.58 21.54 23.80
C MET A 53 0.57 21.43 22.27
N LEU A 54 0.40 20.22 21.73
CA LEU A 54 0.35 20.00 20.28
C LEU A 54 -1.02 20.33 19.70
N ASP A 55 -1.03 20.93 18.52
CA ASP A 55 -2.25 21.23 17.76
C ASP A 55 -2.99 19.95 17.36
N GLU A 56 -4.32 20.04 17.29
CA GLU A 56 -5.15 18.96 16.76
C GLU A 56 -4.86 18.70 15.28
N ASN A 57 -4.94 17.44 14.85
CA ASN A 57 -4.74 17.05 13.44
C ASN A 57 -3.44 17.60 12.81
N SER A 58 -2.35 17.66 13.58
CA SER A 58 -1.04 18.15 13.16
C SER A 58 -0.07 17.04 12.72
N ILE A 59 -0.27 15.81 13.19
CA ILE A 59 0.66 14.68 13.00
C ILE A 59 0.21 13.77 11.84
N ASP A 60 1.10 13.43 10.92
CA ASP A 60 0.82 12.49 9.82
C ASP A 60 1.10 11.03 10.19
N CYS A 61 2.16 10.78 10.96
CA CYS A 61 2.55 9.42 11.37
C CYS A 61 3.04 9.40 12.81
N VAL A 62 2.65 8.39 13.57
CA VAL A 62 3.23 8.10 14.89
C VAL A 62 3.96 6.78 14.78
N ILE A 63 5.21 6.71 15.21
CA ILE A 63 5.95 5.47 15.40
C ILE A 63 6.61 5.54 16.76
N THR A 64 6.36 4.54 17.60
CA THR A 64 6.88 4.53 18.96
C THR A 64 7.03 3.14 19.54
N SER A 65 7.81 3.07 20.61
CA SER A 65 7.86 1.94 21.52
C SER A 65 7.87 2.49 22.95
N PRO A 66 6.77 2.32 23.70
CA PRO A 66 6.68 2.85 25.05
C PRO A 66 7.64 2.12 25.99
N PRO A 67 7.96 2.69 27.17
CA PRO A 67 8.63 1.98 28.25
C PRO A 67 7.89 0.66 28.60
N TYR A 68 8.55 -0.49 28.44
CA TYR A 68 7.91 -1.78 28.73
C TYR A 68 7.72 -2.00 30.24
N TRP A 69 6.57 -2.55 30.62
CA TRP A 69 6.22 -2.80 32.02
C TRP A 69 7.26 -3.64 32.76
N ARG A 70 7.75 -3.10 33.88
CA ARG A 70 8.80 -3.64 34.76
C ARG A 70 10.04 -4.10 34.00
N GLN A 71 10.39 -3.39 32.93
CA GLN A 71 11.60 -3.67 32.15
C GLN A 71 12.77 -2.82 32.62
N ARG A 72 12.54 -1.55 32.97
CA ARG A 72 13.56 -0.60 33.41
C ARG A 72 12.96 0.44 34.33
N ASP A 73 13.74 0.81 35.34
CA ASP A 73 13.48 1.98 36.19
C ASP A 73 14.37 3.14 35.72
N TYR A 74 13.73 4.22 35.29
CA TYR A 74 14.36 5.47 34.84
C TYR A 74 14.60 6.46 35.99
N LYS A 75 14.27 6.08 37.24
CA LYS A 75 14.45 6.88 38.46
C LYS A 75 13.73 8.23 38.44
N ASP A 76 12.70 8.37 37.60
CA ASP A 76 11.81 9.53 37.58
C ASP A 76 10.42 9.08 38.06
N PRO A 77 9.79 9.77 39.04
CA PRO A 77 8.47 9.39 39.55
C PRO A 77 7.35 9.49 38.50
N ARG A 78 7.55 10.28 37.43
CA ARG A 78 6.57 10.46 36.35
C ARG A 78 6.67 9.37 35.28
N GLN A 79 7.67 8.49 35.35
CA GLN A 79 7.88 7.44 34.37
C GLN A 79 6.67 6.51 34.22
N ILE A 80 6.64 5.80 33.10
CA ILE A 80 5.66 4.75 32.79
C ILE A 80 6.37 3.41 32.81
N GLY A 81 5.64 2.34 33.11
CA GLY A 81 6.17 0.98 33.15
C GLY A 81 6.56 0.52 34.55
N GLN A 82 6.21 1.28 35.59
CA GLN A 82 6.41 0.91 37.01
C GLN A 82 5.08 0.78 37.78
N GLU A 83 3.95 0.71 37.08
CA GLU A 83 2.62 0.53 37.65
C GLU A 83 2.53 -0.79 38.44
N ASN A 84 1.64 -0.83 39.44
CA ASN A 84 1.52 -1.98 40.36
C ASN A 84 1.07 -3.24 39.62
N SER A 85 0.21 -3.09 38.61
CA SER A 85 -0.27 -4.15 37.74
C SER A 85 -0.03 -3.82 36.27
N TYR A 86 0.07 -4.84 35.43
CA TYR A 86 0.15 -4.64 33.99
C TYR A 86 -1.18 -4.12 33.40
N PHE A 87 -2.31 -4.30 34.10
CA PHE A 87 -3.60 -3.70 33.74
C PHE A 87 -3.58 -2.17 33.90
N GLU A 88 -3.08 -1.66 35.04
CA GLU A 88 -2.88 -0.22 35.25
C GLU A 88 -1.92 0.38 34.20
N TYR A 89 -0.85 -0.34 33.86
CA TYR A 89 0.06 0.06 32.79
C TYR A 89 -0.65 0.15 31.43
N ILE A 90 -1.48 -0.83 31.08
CA ILE A 90 -2.27 -0.82 29.83
C ILE A 90 -3.25 0.36 29.83
N GLU A 91 -3.97 0.58 30.93
CA GLU A 91 -4.92 1.70 31.06
C GLU A 91 -4.22 3.05 30.90
N ARG A 92 -3.06 3.23 31.56
CA ARG A 92 -2.27 4.46 31.45
C ARG A 92 -1.78 4.70 30.02
N LEU A 93 -1.27 3.67 29.34
CA LEU A 93 -0.86 3.77 27.93
C LEU A 93 -2.06 4.07 27.02
N ALA A 94 -3.19 3.41 27.22
CA ALA A 94 -4.40 3.68 26.45
C ALA A 94 -4.86 5.13 26.61
N GLY A 95 -4.77 5.69 27.83
CA GLY A 95 -5.03 7.11 28.10
C GLY A 95 -4.12 8.05 27.31
N ILE A 96 -2.81 7.79 27.29
CA ILE A 96 -1.84 8.59 26.51
C ILE A 96 -2.12 8.47 25.00
N PHE A 97 -2.40 7.26 24.53
CA PHE A 97 -2.72 7.01 23.13
C PHE A 97 -4.07 7.62 22.72
N ASN A 98 -4.99 7.87 23.64
CA ASN A 98 -6.15 8.71 23.36
C ASN A 98 -5.77 10.17 23.08
N GLY A 99 -4.77 10.70 23.80
CA GLY A 99 -4.15 12.00 23.49
C GLY A 99 -3.53 12.04 22.09
N ILE A 100 -2.87 10.96 21.68
CA ILE A 100 -2.34 10.81 20.31
C ILE A 100 -3.45 10.88 19.26
N ARG A 101 -4.62 10.28 19.52
CA ARG A 101 -5.76 10.29 18.59
C ARG A 101 -6.24 11.71 18.28
N ARG A 102 -6.09 12.66 19.20
CA ARG A 102 -6.43 14.08 19.00
C ARG A 102 -5.48 14.77 18.02
N VAL A 103 -4.17 14.59 18.21
CA VAL A 103 -3.13 15.27 17.41
C VAL A 103 -2.89 14.60 16.06
N LEU A 104 -3.20 13.31 15.92
CA LEU A 104 -3.09 12.59 14.65
C LEU A 104 -4.08 13.17 13.63
N LYS A 105 -3.69 13.34 12.37
CA LYS A 105 -4.60 13.69 11.28
C LYS A 105 -5.62 12.59 11.05
N SER A 106 -6.77 12.92 10.46
CA SER A 106 -7.73 11.90 10.01
C SER A 106 -7.11 10.91 9.03
N THR A 107 -6.13 11.33 8.23
CA THR A 107 -5.41 10.47 7.29
C THR A 107 -4.17 9.79 7.89
N GLY A 108 -3.85 10.05 9.16
CA GLY A 108 -2.60 9.61 9.77
C GLY A 108 -2.60 8.16 10.25
N THR A 109 -1.40 7.60 10.40
CA THR A 109 -1.17 6.22 10.86
C THR A 109 -0.41 6.18 12.18
N PHE A 110 -0.67 5.16 13.00
CA PHE A 110 0.02 4.93 14.26
C PHE A 110 0.62 3.52 14.31
N PHE A 111 1.94 3.44 14.28
CA PHE A 111 2.72 2.22 14.48
C PHE A 111 3.17 2.13 15.94
N LEU A 112 2.72 1.07 16.62
CA LEU A 112 3.05 0.79 18.02
C LEU A 112 3.85 -0.51 18.12
N ASN A 113 5.13 -0.41 18.45
CA ASN A 113 5.95 -1.57 18.80
C ASN A 113 5.89 -1.81 20.31
N ILE A 114 5.43 -2.99 20.73
CA ILE A 114 5.39 -3.36 22.14
C ILE A 114 5.75 -4.84 22.34
N GLY A 115 6.68 -5.10 23.26
CA GLY A 115 7.23 -6.42 23.48
C GLY A 115 6.39 -7.26 24.44
N TYR A 116 6.61 -8.58 24.38
CA TYR A 116 6.01 -9.52 25.31
C TYR A 116 6.74 -9.53 26.66
N LYS A 117 5.99 -9.73 27.73
CA LYS A 117 6.50 -9.93 29.08
C LYS A 117 5.97 -11.23 29.66
N TYR A 118 6.82 -11.87 30.46
CA TYR A 118 6.46 -13.02 31.27
C TYR A 118 6.49 -12.64 32.75
N LEU A 119 5.54 -13.16 33.51
CA LEU A 119 5.52 -13.11 34.96
C LEU A 119 5.19 -14.53 35.45
N GLU A 120 5.99 -15.04 36.38
CA GLU A 120 5.80 -16.41 36.91
C GLU A 120 5.67 -17.50 35.82
N LYS A 121 6.43 -17.34 34.72
CA LYS A 121 6.42 -18.20 33.51
C LYS A 121 5.16 -18.11 32.64
N GLU A 122 4.16 -17.33 33.03
CA GLU A 122 2.99 -17.04 32.20
C GLU A 122 3.29 -15.89 31.22
N LEU A 123 2.83 -16.03 29.98
CA LEU A 123 2.88 -14.97 28.99
C LEU A 123 1.72 -14.00 29.23
N LEU A 124 2.01 -12.75 29.60
CA LEU A 124 1.00 -11.79 30.05
C LEU A 124 0.10 -11.21 28.95
N LEU A 125 0.38 -11.50 27.66
CA LEU A 125 -0.37 -10.98 26.50
C LEU A 125 -0.57 -9.45 26.51
N ILE A 126 0.34 -8.69 27.14
CA ILE A 126 0.28 -7.22 27.22
C ILE A 126 0.07 -6.58 25.83
N PRO A 127 0.79 -6.98 24.76
CA PRO A 127 0.55 -6.43 23.43
C PRO A 127 -0.90 -6.58 22.95
N GLU A 128 -1.48 -7.78 23.09
CA GLU A 128 -2.85 -8.08 22.66
C GLU A 128 -3.89 -7.33 23.49
N LEU A 129 -3.73 -7.31 24.81
CA LEU A 129 -4.64 -6.63 25.72
C LEU A 129 -4.66 -5.11 25.44
N LEU A 130 -3.49 -4.52 25.23
CA LEU A 130 -3.37 -3.11 24.85
C LEU A 130 -4.03 -2.85 23.49
N ALA A 131 -3.83 -3.71 22.50
CA ALA A 131 -4.46 -3.55 21.19
C ALA A 131 -6.00 -3.60 21.27
N ILE A 132 -6.54 -4.51 22.09
CA ILE A 132 -7.99 -4.59 22.36
C ILE A 132 -8.48 -3.29 23.00
N GLU A 133 -7.76 -2.76 23.99
CA GLU A 133 -8.16 -1.54 24.69
C GLU A 133 -8.16 -0.32 23.77
N LEU A 134 -7.18 -0.23 22.86
CA LEU A 134 -7.16 0.81 21.83
C LEU A 134 -8.34 0.68 20.85
N GLN A 135 -8.73 -0.54 20.46
CA GLN A 135 -9.90 -0.74 19.59
C GLN A 135 -11.22 -0.31 20.25
N LYS A 136 -11.35 -0.50 21.57
CA LYS A 136 -12.47 0.04 22.35
C LYS A 136 -12.43 1.57 22.39
N SER A 137 -11.24 2.15 22.45
CA SER A 137 -10.98 3.60 22.56
C SER A 137 -10.94 4.36 21.22
N GLY A 138 -11.60 3.83 20.18
CA GLY A 138 -11.77 4.54 18.90
C GLY A 138 -10.62 4.36 17.90
N TRP A 139 -9.73 3.39 18.09
CA TRP A 139 -8.77 2.98 17.08
C TRP A 139 -9.28 1.84 16.21
N ALA A 140 -8.83 1.79 14.95
CA ALA A 140 -8.98 0.64 14.07
C ALA A 140 -7.60 0.01 13.84
N LEU A 141 -7.45 -1.25 14.23
CA LEU A 141 -6.26 -2.04 13.97
C LEU A 141 -6.31 -2.57 12.53
N LEU A 142 -5.32 -2.19 11.70
CA LEU A 142 -5.19 -2.64 10.32
C LEU A 142 -4.34 -3.90 10.20
N ASN A 143 -3.17 -3.91 10.85
CA ASN A 143 -2.24 -5.02 10.81
C ASN A 143 -1.55 -5.24 12.17
N LYS A 144 -1.33 -6.50 12.52
CA LYS A 144 -0.32 -6.92 13.51
C LYS A 144 0.90 -7.39 12.72
N ILE A 145 1.89 -6.52 12.56
CA ILE A 145 3.14 -6.84 11.88
C ILE A 145 4.05 -7.57 12.87
N ILE A 146 4.67 -8.65 12.45
CA ILE A 146 5.64 -9.42 13.22
C ILE A 146 7.04 -8.94 12.85
N TRP A 147 7.69 -8.23 13.76
CA TRP A 147 9.12 -8.00 13.68
C TRP A 147 9.87 -9.23 14.18
N HIS A 148 10.32 -10.07 13.26
CA HIS A 148 11.17 -11.22 13.54
C HIS A 148 12.63 -10.75 13.72
N LYS A 149 13.24 -11.16 14.84
CA LYS A 149 14.61 -10.82 15.24
C LYS A 149 15.54 -12.01 14.96
N PRO A 150 16.20 -12.08 13.78
CA PRO A 150 17.04 -13.22 13.42
C PRO A 150 18.29 -13.37 14.31
N ASN A 151 18.67 -12.32 15.03
CA ASN A 151 19.73 -12.29 16.03
C ASN A 151 19.17 -12.13 17.46
N ALA A 152 17.98 -12.66 17.73
CA ALA A 152 17.43 -12.69 19.08
C ALA A 152 18.39 -13.41 20.04
N MET A 153 18.61 -12.82 21.22
CA MET A 153 19.42 -13.45 22.25
C MET A 153 18.78 -14.78 22.67
N PRO A 154 19.53 -15.90 22.68
CA PRO A 154 19.01 -17.18 23.15
C PRO A 154 18.55 -17.08 24.61
N SER A 155 17.37 -17.65 24.91
CA SER A 155 16.95 -17.85 26.29
C SER A 155 17.71 -19.02 26.90
N SER A 156 18.21 -18.85 28.13
CA SER A 156 18.79 -19.94 28.92
C SER A 156 17.73 -20.87 29.53
N LEU A 157 16.45 -20.49 29.47
CA LEU A 157 15.34 -21.33 29.92
C LEU A 157 15.09 -22.46 28.92
N ASP A 158 15.09 -23.70 29.40
CA ASP A 158 14.89 -24.94 28.65
C ASP A 158 13.42 -25.42 28.63
N ASN A 159 12.57 -24.80 29.45
CA ASN A 159 11.20 -25.21 29.68
C ASN A 159 10.15 -24.36 28.94
N ARG A 160 10.57 -23.52 27.99
CA ARG A 160 9.71 -22.75 27.07
C ARG A 160 10.47 -22.29 25.82
N PHE A 161 9.74 -21.98 24.75
CA PHE A 161 10.35 -21.39 23.55
C PHE A 161 10.87 -19.97 23.80
N SER A 162 11.99 -19.64 23.15
CA SER A 162 12.54 -18.28 23.14
C SER A 162 11.60 -17.32 22.42
N ASN A 163 11.42 -16.13 22.97
CA ASN A 163 10.68 -15.06 22.29
C ASN A 163 11.61 -14.38 21.27
N THR A 164 11.40 -14.65 19.99
CA THR A 164 12.27 -14.17 18.89
C THR A 164 11.62 -13.11 18.02
N TYR A 165 10.46 -12.57 18.41
CA TYR A 165 9.76 -11.56 17.64
C TYR A 165 8.98 -10.59 18.53
N GLU A 166 8.68 -9.41 18.00
CA GLU A 166 7.80 -8.43 18.65
C GLU A 166 6.71 -7.96 17.68
N PRO A 167 5.49 -7.71 18.16
CA PRO A 167 4.47 -7.10 17.34
C PRO A 167 4.73 -5.60 17.14
N VAL A 168 4.41 -5.15 15.93
CA VAL A 168 4.23 -3.74 15.56
C VAL A 168 2.80 -3.61 15.07
N PHE A 169 1.95 -3.00 15.87
CA PHE A 169 0.56 -2.78 15.51
C PHE A 169 0.42 -1.53 14.67
N LEU A 170 -0.28 -1.64 13.54
CA LEU A 170 -0.64 -0.50 12.69
C LEU A 170 -2.10 -0.12 12.95
N PHE A 171 -2.30 1.04 13.58
CA PHE A 171 -3.60 1.63 13.84
C PHE A 171 -3.88 2.85 12.98
N VAL A 172 -5.15 3.14 12.78
CA VAL A 172 -5.70 4.41 12.26
C VAL A 172 -6.90 4.82 13.11
N LYS A 173 -7.38 6.06 13.02
CA LYS A 173 -8.62 6.44 13.71
C LYS A 173 -9.80 5.64 13.14
N LYS A 174 -10.69 5.16 14.01
CA LYS A 174 -11.81 4.29 13.61
C LYS A 174 -12.77 4.98 12.65
N GLU A 175 -12.97 6.29 12.82
CA GLU A 175 -13.78 7.16 11.97
C GLU A 175 -13.20 7.37 10.57
N SER A 176 -11.89 7.21 10.38
CA SER A 176 -11.19 7.41 9.10
C SER A 176 -10.54 6.15 8.54
N LYS A 177 -10.92 4.96 9.04
CA LYS A 177 -10.35 3.66 8.65
C LYS A 177 -10.47 3.28 7.17
N TYR A 178 -11.20 4.05 6.37
CA TYR A 178 -11.32 3.88 4.92
C TYR A 178 -10.58 4.98 4.12
N LYS A 179 -9.98 5.95 4.80
CA LYS A 179 -9.33 7.11 4.20
C LYS A 179 -8.11 7.52 5.03
N TYR A 180 -7.01 6.79 4.84
CA TYR A 180 -5.73 6.98 5.50
C TYR A 180 -4.59 6.90 4.49
N TYR A 181 -3.44 7.49 4.83
CA TYR A 181 -2.23 7.41 4.01
C TYR A 181 -1.48 6.10 4.33
N LEU A 182 -1.18 5.30 3.30
CA LEU A 182 -0.30 4.15 3.42
C LEU A 182 0.37 3.84 2.07
N SER A 183 1.69 4.06 1.96
CA SER A 183 2.46 3.82 0.74
C SER A 183 3.21 2.49 0.80
N LEU A 184 2.55 1.41 0.38
CA LEU A 184 3.17 0.08 0.33
C LEU A 184 4.18 -0.08 -0.81
N ASP A 185 4.05 0.74 -1.87
CA ASP A 185 4.90 0.64 -3.04
C ASP A 185 6.38 0.90 -2.74
N ASN A 186 6.65 1.77 -1.77
CA ASN A 186 8.01 2.06 -1.28
C ASN A 186 8.65 0.86 -0.56
N LEU A 187 7.84 -0.11 -0.10
CA LEU A 187 8.28 -1.25 0.69
C LEU A 187 8.24 -2.58 -0.06
N ARG A 188 7.90 -2.58 -1.34
CA ARG A 188 7.73 -3.83 -2.09
C ARG A 188 9.04 -4.59 -2.22
N LEU A 189 8.93 -5.91 -2.12
CA LEU A 189 10.07 -6.81 -2.26
C LEU A 189 10.20 -7.27 -3.71
N PRO A 190 11.41 -7.28 -4.28
CA PRO A 190 11.62 -7.72 -5.65
C PRO A 190 11.16 -9.17 -5.85
N VAL A 191 10.69 -9.47 -7.07
CA VAL A 191 10.28 -10.83 -7.47
C VAL A 191 10.98 -11.18 -8.78
N SER A 192 11.56 -12.38 -8.86
CA SER A 192 12.41 -12.82 -9.98
C SER A 192 11.68 -13.08 -11.29
N ASN A 193 10.34 -13.14 -11.30
CA ASN A 193 9.55 -13.64 -12.43
C ASN A 193 8.71 -12.54 -13.09
N PHE A 194 9.31 -11.38 -13.34
CA PHE A 194 8.57 -10.22 -13.80
C PHE A 194 8.42 -10.11 -15.33
N THR A 195 9.30 -10.76 -16.11
CA THR A 195 9.19 -10.72 -17.57
C THR A 195 8.28 -11.82 -18.08
N SER A 196 7.17 -11.46 -18.71
CA SER A 196 6.59 -12.37 -19.69
C SER A 196 7.36 -12.14 -20.99
N ASN A 197 8.18 -13.11 -21.37
CA ASN A 197 8.90 -13.13 -22.65
C ASN A 197 7.95 -13.38 -23.84
N ARG A 198 6.72 -12.84 -23.78
CA ARG A 198 5.73 -13.00 -24.83
C ARG A 198 5.99 -11.95 -25.89
N GLU A 199 6.09 -12.40 -27.13
CA GLU A 199 6.06 -11.50 -28.27
C GLU A 199 4.61 -11.03 -28.54
N PRO A 200 4.41 -9.80 -29.02
CA PRO A 200 3.07 -9.25 -29.28
C PRO A 200 2.17 -10.14 -30.14
N GLU A 201 2.70 -10.75 -31.19
CA GLU A 201 1.97 -11.63 -32.12
C GLU A 201 1.41 -12.89 -31.46
N GLU A 202 1.95 -13.33 -30.32
CA GLU A 202 1.48 -14.53 -29.61
C GLU A 202 0.08 -14.37 -28.99
N ILE A 203 -0.44 -13.15 -28.92
CA ILE A 203 -1.82 -12.91 -28.45
C ILE A 203 -2.85 -13.17 -29.54
N LEU A 204 -2.42 -13.41 -30.79
CA LEU A 204 -3.31 -13.70 -31.89
C LEU A 204 -4.16 -14.96 -31.57
N GLY A 205 -5.46 -14.84 -31.76
CA GLY A 205 -6.41 -15.92 -31.48
C GLY A 205 -6.78 -16.10 -30.01
N LEU A 206 -6.20 -15.34 -29.07
CA LEU A 206 -6.62 -15.37 -27.67
C LEU A 206 -8.05 -14.83 -27.50
N ASP A 207 -8.75 -15.41 -26.52
CA ASP A 207 -10.07 -14.95 -26.10
C ASP A 207 -9.94 -13.60 -25.36
N VAL A 208 -10.90 -12.72 -25.57
CA VAL A 208 -11.00 -11.40 -24.95
C VAL A 208 -12.31 -11.32 -24.17
N GLU A 209 -12.26 -10.86 -22.92
CA GLU A 209 -13.44 -10.59 -22.11
C GLU A 209 -13.56 -9.09 -21.77
N ASN A 210 -14.77 -8.55 -21.82
CA ASN A 210 -15.01 -7.18 -21.37
C ASN A 210 -15.22 -7.13 -19.83
N SER A 211 -14.15 -6.87 -19.08
CA SER A 211 -14.21 -6.86 -17.60
C SER A 211 -14.95 -5.64 -17.02
N LEU A 212 -15.18 -4.60 -17.83
CA LEU A 212 -15.93 -3.42 -17.42
C LEU A 212 -17.43 -3.72 -17.40
N ASN A 213 -17.93 -4.51 -18.35
CA ASN A 213 -19.36 -4.84 -18.48
C ASN A 213 -19.67 -6.27 -18.01
N LYS A 214 -19.68 -6.47 -16.69
CA LYS A 214 -19.93 -7.79 -16.06
C LYS A 214 -21.32 -8.38 -16.31
N SER A 215 -22.31 -7.56 -16.70
CA SER A 215 -23.68 -8.03 -16.91
C SER A 215 -23.92 -8.61 -18.30
N LYS A 216 -23.17 -8.17 -19.32
CA LYS A 216 -23.35 -8.65 -20.70
C LYS A 216 -22.45 -9.83 -21.11
N ASN A 217 -21.37 -10.11 -20.37
CA ASN A 217 -20.46 -11.25 -20.60
C ASN A 217 -20.10 -11.51 -22.09
N ILE A 218 -20.01 -10.45 -22.90
CA ILE A 218 -19.68 -10.58 -24.33
C ILE A 218 -18.22 -10.96 -24.44
N LYS A 219 -17.93 -12.02 -25.21
CA LYS A 219 -16.57 -12.44 -25.52
C LYS A 219 -16.17 -11.97 -26.89
N GLY A 220 -14.87 -11.82 -27.09
CA GLY A 220 -14.27 -11.55 -28.37
C GLY A 220 -13.04 -12.42 -28.60
N LYS A 221 -12.47 -12.33 -29.80
CA LYS A 221 -11.23 -13.01 -30.17
C LYS A 221 -10.30 -12.04 -30.87
N VAL A 222 -9.01 -12.11 -30.54
CA VAL A 222 -7.99 -11.32 -31.25
C VAL A 222 -7.82 -11.89 -32.66
N THR A 223 -8.07 -11.06 -33.66
CA THR A 223 -7.99 -11.45 -35.08
C THR A 223 -6.79 -10.86 -35.79
N LYS A 224 -6.24 -9.75 -35.30
CA LYS A 224 -5.02 -9.12 -35.81
C LYS A 224 -4.26 -8.43 -34.68
N VAL A 225 -2.94 -8.33 -34.82
CA VAL A 225 -2.07 -7.59 -33.90
C VAL A 225 -1.26 -6.60 -34.75
N PHE A 226 -1.03 -5.40 -34.22
CA PHE A 226 -0.29 -4.35 -34.90
C PHE A 226 0.71 -3.69 -33.97
N LYS A 227 1.72 -3.06 -34.55
CA LYS A 227 2.68 -2.19 -33.87
C LYS A 227 2.82 -0.86 -34.62
N ASN A 228 2.93 0.25 -33.89
CA ASN A 228 3.26 1.54 -34.50
C ASN A 228 4.76 1.87 -34.38
N ASP A 229 5.17 2.97 -35.02
CA ASP A 229 6.56 3.48 -35.02
C ASP A 229 7.09 3.81 -33.60
N LYS A 230 6.19 4.06 -32.65
CA LYS A 230 6.52 4.34 -31.24
C LYS A 230 6.62 3.07 -30.39
N GLY A 231 6.31 1.91 -30.97
CA GLY A 231 6.33 0.62 -30.30
C GLY A 231 5.05 0.27 -29.54
N ASP A 232 3.99 1.07 -29.63
CA ASP A 232 2.68 0.72 -29.06
C ASP A 232 2.11 -0.49 -29.81
N ILE A 233 1.51 -1.42 -29.06
CA ILE A 233 0.88 -2.63 -29.59
C ILE A 233 -0.63 -2.45 -29.60
N PHE A 234 -1.28 -2.87 -30.68
CA PHE A 234 -2.73 -2.81 -30.85
C PHE A 234 -3.28 -4.17 -31.27
N ALA A 235 -4.51 -4.48 -30.90
CA ALA A 235 -5.18 -5.69 -31.31
C ALA A 235 -6.55 -5.37 -31.93
N GLN A 236 -6.86 -5.99 -33.06
CA GLN A 236 -8.23 -6.03 -33.56
C GLN A 236 -8.97 -7.16 -32.83
N VAL A 237 -10.07 -6.81 -32.16
CA VAL A 237 -10.95 -7.75 -31.48
C VAL A 237 -12.24 -7.87 -32.26
N GLU A 238 -12.61 -9.09 -32.63
CA GLU A 238 -13.92 -9.42 -33.19
C GLU A 238 -14.78 -9.99 -32.07
N TRP A 239 -15.88 -9.31 -31.77
CA TRP A 239 -16.79 -9.64 -30.67
C TRP A 239 -17.92 -10.56 -31.15
N GLU A 240 -18.47 -11.36 -30.24
CA GLU A 240 -19.59 -12.27 -30.53
C GLU A 240 -20.86 -11.54 -31.02
N ASP A 241 -21.00 -10.25 -30.73
CA ASP A 241 -22.08 -9.39 -31.25
C ASP A 241 -21.81 -8.85 -32.67
N GLY A 242 -20.74 -9.31 -33.33
CA GLY A 242 -20.36 -8.94 -34.68
C GLY A 242 -19.57 -7.63 -34.80
N LYS A 243 -19.33 -6.91 -33.71
CA LYS A 243 -18.54 -5.67 -33.73
C LYS A 243 -17.05 -5.96 -33.84
N LYS A 244 -16.32 -5.03 -34.48
CA LYS A 244 -14.86 -5.03 -34.53
C LYS A 244 -14.33 -3.79 -33.83
N THR A 245 -13.47 -3.97 -32.85
CA THR A 245 -12.79 -2.86 -32.17
C THR A 245 -11.27 -2.97 -32.31
N TYR A 246 -10.60 -1.83 -32.21
CA TYR A 246 -9.14 -1.74 -32.15
C TYR A 246 -8.76 -1.27 -30.76
N GLU A 247 -8.14 -2.16 -30.00
CA GLU A 247 -7.78 -1.90 -28.61
C GLU A 247 -6.26 -1.78 -28.50
N LEU A 248 -5.80 -0.79 -27.72
CA LEU A 248 -4.41 -0.75 -27.28
C LEU A 248 -4.14 -1.99 -26.42
N VAL A 249 -2.97 -2.59 -26.53
CA VAL A 249 -2.53 -3.71 -25.70
C VAL A 249 -1.57 -3.18 -24.64
N ASN A 250 -1.82 -3.51 -23.38
CA ASN A 250 -0.91 -3.15 -22.30
C ASN A 250 0.43 -3.83 -22.49
N ASP A 251 1.51 -3.09 -22.24
CA ASP A 251 2.85 -3.68 -22.16
C ASP A 251 2.83 -4.85 -21.17
N PHE A 252 3.23 -6.01 -21.67
CA PHE A 252 3.18 -7.25 -20.90
C PHE A 252 4.08 -7.20 -19.66
N ASN A 253 5.05 -6.30 -19.62
CA ASN A 253 6.00 -6.09 -18.54
C ASN A 253 5.72 -4.79 -17.75
N ARG A 254 4.52 -4.21 -17.82
CA ARG A 254 4.14 -3.04 -17.00
C ARG A 254 2.94 -3.31 -16.10
N GLU A 255 2.66 -2.35 -15.22
CA GLU A 255 1.43 -2.36 -14.43
C GLU A 255 0.22 -2.42 -15.36
N SER A 256 -0.81 -3.14 -14.94
CA SER A 256 -2.04 -3.26 -15.73
C SER A 256 -2.78 -1.93 -15.83
N GLN A 257 -2.51 -0.96 -14.98
CA GLN A 257 -3.07 0.38 -15.06
C GLN A 257 -1.95 1.39 -14.78
N LEU A 258 -1.97 2.51 -15.49
CA LEU A 258 -1.00 3.57 -15.28
C LEU A 258 -1.45 4.47 -14.13
N GLU A 259 -0.54 4.72 -13.19
CA GLU A 259 -0.71 5.78 -12.19
C GLU A 259 -0.80 7.15 -12.87
N VAL A 260 -1.61 8.03 -12.31
CA VAL A 260 -1.87 9.36 -12.86
C VAL A 260 -1.51 10.43 -11.85
N ILE A 261 -0.63 11.34 -12.25
CA ILE A 261 -0.34 12.54 -11.49
C ILE A 261 -1.41 13.57 -11.82
N LEU A 262 -2.03 14.13 -10.79
CA LEU A 262 -2.95 15.24 -10.91
C LEU A 262 -2.19 16.56 -10.76
N ILE A 263 -2.56 17.58 -11.51
CA ILE A 263 -2.00 18.93 -11.38
C ILE A 263 -3.11 19.96 -11.19
N CYS A 264 -2.93 20.87 -10.24
CA CYS A 264 -3.78 22.04 -10.12
C CYS A 264 -3.31 23.12 -11.10
N GLU A 265 -4.15 23.53 -12.04
CA GLU A 265 -3.80 24.59 -13.00
C GLU A 265 -3.66 25.98 -12.34
N LYS A 266 -4.27 26.19 -11.15
CA LYS A 266 -4.21 27.47 -10.44
C LYS A 266 -2.87 27.71 -9.73
N CYS A 267 -2.33 26.71 -9.04
CA CYS A 267 -1.10 26.87 -8.26
C CYS A 267 0.06 25.97 -8.72
N GLY A 268 -0.15 25.07 -9.68
CA GLY A 268 0.87 24.17 -10.20
C GLY A 268 1.21 22.95 -9.31
N GLU A 269 0.51 22.77 -8.19
CA GLU A 269 0.75 21.67 -7.25
C GLU A 269 0.46 20.31 -7.91
N LYS A 270 1.38 19.35 -7.72
CA LYS A 270 1.25 17.96 -8.20
C LYS A 270 0.75 17.07 -7.09
N ILE A 271 -0.37 16.41 -7.33
CA ILE A 271 -1.05 15.53 -6.38
C ILE A 271 -0.90 14.09 -6.86
N ILE A 272 -0.34 13.27 -5.98
CA ILE A 272 -0.04 11.85 -6.26
C ILE A 272 -0.96 10.94 -5.45
N HIS A 273 -1.30 11.32 -4.22
CA HIS A 273 -2.16 10.52 -3.35
C HIS A 273 -3.54 11.13 -3.17
N GLU A 274 -4.55 10.25 -3.06
CA GLU A 274 -5.96 10.63 -2.89
C GLU A 274 -6.20 11.48 -1.64
N VAL A 275 -5.43 11.26 -0.57
CA VAL A 275 -5.51 12.05 0.66
C VAL A 275 -5.11 13.51 0.48
N ASP A 276 -4.32 13.81 -0.55
CA ASP A 276 -3.86 15.17 -0.84
C ASP A 276 -4.86 15.96 -1.69
N ILE A 277 -5.80 15.27 -2.37
CA ILE A 277 -6.87 15.91 -3.16
C ILE A 277 -7.74 16.79 -2.26
N ASP A 278 -8.21 16.26 -1.14
CA ASP A 278 -9.10 17.01 -0.24
C ASP A 278 -8.36 18.10 0.53
N LYS A 279 -7.09 17.87 0.91
CA LYS A 279 -6.23 18.91 1.52
C LYS A 279 -6.08 20.09 0.56
N HIS A 280 -5.83 19.81 -0.70
CA HIS A 280 -5.67 20.83 -1.71
C HIS A 280 -6.96 21.64 -1.93
N HIS A 281 -8.10 20.95 -2.10
CA HIS A 281 -9.40 21.61 -2.30
C HIS A 281 -9.87 22.44 -1.09
N SER A 282 -9.52 22.02 0.13
CA SER A 282 -9.95 22.73 1.35
C SER A 282 -9.14 23.98 1.67
N LEU A 283 -7.86 24.05 1.25
CA LEU A 283 -6.95 25.09 1.72
C LEU A 283 -6.82 26.30 0.77
N PHE A 284 -6.80 26.16 -0.56
CA PHE A 284 -6.42 27.28 -1.44
C PHE A 284 -7.04 27.30 -2.85
N CYS A 285 -7.41 26.15 -3.42
CA CYS A 285 -7.78 26.03 -4.84
C CYS A 285 -9.05 25.20 -5.00
N ARG A 286 -10.11 25.78 -5.58
CA ARG A 286 -11.39 25.10 -5.84
C ARG A 286 -11.53 24.62 -7.29
N GLU A 287 -10.42 24.55 -8.03
CA GLU A 287 -10.41 24.10 -9.41
C GLU A 287 -10.33 22.58 -9.49
N TRP A 288 -10.88 22.01 -10.58
CA TRP A 288 -10.77 20.59 -10.84
C TRP A 288 -9.35 20.22 -11.25
N LEU A 289 -8.76 19.29 -10.52
CA LEU A 289 -7.41 18.79 -10.79
C LEU A 289 -7.33 18.12 -12.17
N LYS A 290 -6.32 18.45 -12.95
CA LYS A 290 -6.16 17.89 -14.29
C LYS A 290 -5.24 16.68 -14.27
N PRO A 291 -5.62 15.55 -14.89
CA PRO A 291 -4.74 14.41 -15.01
C PRO A 291 -3.65 14.65 -16.07
N ILE A 292 -2.40 14.37 -15.73
CA ILE A 292 -1.30 14.31 -16.70
C ILE A 292 -1.33 12.92 -17.35
N LEU A 293 -1.83 12.87 -18.59
CA LEU A 293 -1.98 11.63 -19.35
C LEU A 293 -0.93 11.53 -20.46
N PRO A 294 -0.48 10.31 -20.82
CA PRO A 294 0.38 10.12 -21.98
C PRO A 294 -0.30 10.57 -23.28
N PRO A 295 0.48 10.84 -24.35
CA PRO A 295 -0.07 11.16 -25.66
C PRO A 295 -1.05 10.09 -26.14
N VAL A 296 -2.03 10.51 -26.94
CA VAL A 296 -2.95 9.58 -27.61
C VAL A 296 -2.13 8.71 -28.57
N PRO A 297 -2.24 7.38 -28.49
CA PRO A 297 -1.60 6.49 -29.46
C PRO A 297 -2.07 6.80 -30.89
N ASP A 298 -1.16 6.78 -31.85
CA ASP A 298 -1.52 6.93 -33.26
C ASP A 298 -2.01 5.58 -33.79
N PHE A 299 -3.32 5.47 -34.05
CA PHE A 299 -3.96 4.26 -34.57
C PHE A 299 -3.85 4.13 -36.09
N ASN A 300 -3.46 5.20 -36.80
CA ASN A 300 -3.40 5.22 -38.26
C ASN A 300 -2.04 4.73 -38.77
N LYS A 301 -0.96 5.00 -38.04
CA LYS A 301 0.39 4.52 -38.37
C LYS A 301 0.66 3.18 -37.69
N ARG A 302 0.28 2.08 -38.35
CA ARG A 302 0.43 0.74 -37.78
C ARG A 302 0.82 -0.29 -38.83
N GLU A 303 1.74 -1.17 -38.46
CA GLU A 303 2.12 -2.35 -39.23
C GLU A 303 1.49 -3.59 -38.60
N GLU A 304 0.89 -4.46 -39.42
CA GLU A 304 0.30 -5.72 -38.95
C GLU A 304 1.42 -6.74 -38.65
N LEU A 305 1.46 -7.21 -37.40
CA LEU A 305 2.38 -8.25 -36.97
C LEU A 305 1.81 -9.61 -37.37
N LYS A 306 2.63 -10.41 -38.05
CA LYS A 306 2.27 -11.77 -38.46
C LYS A 306 2.95 -12.79 -37.55
N PRO A 307 2.26 -13.86 -37.12
CA PRO A 307 2.90 -14.93 -36.38
C PRO A 307 4.04 -15.56 -37.19
N SER A 308 5.10 -15.99 -36.50
CA SER A 308 6.13 -16.79 -37.16
C SER A 308 5.52 -18.10 -37.67
N LEU A 309 5.75 -18.41 -38.95
CA LEU A 309 5.27 -19.63 -39.63
C LEU A 309 5.74 -20.95 -38.97
N LEU A 310 6.70 -20.87 -38.06
CA LEU A 310 7.34 -22.01 -37.38
C LEU A 310 6.54 -22.55 -36.18
N PHE A 311 5.57 -21.80 -35.64
CA PHE A 311 4.86 -22.17 -34.41
C PHE A 311 3.33 -22.10 -34.55
N ASN A 312 2.80 -22.73 -35.60
CA ASN A 312 1.35 -22.95 -35.71
C ASN A 312 0.93 -24.18 -34.87
N ILE A 313 1.13 -24.12 -33.55
CA ILE A 313 0.65 -25.16 -32.65
C ILE A 313 -0.80 -24.80 -32.29
N PRO A 314 -1.80 -25.62 -32.66
CA PRO A 314 -3.15 -25.40 -32.16
C PRO A 314 -3.11 -25.50 -30.63
N PHE A 315 -3.54 -24.43 -29.94
CA PHE A 315 -3.74 -24.43 -28.49
C PHE A 315 -4.81 -25.47 -28.16
N SER A 316 -4.42 -26.73 -28.03
CA SER A 316 -5.28 -27.76 -27.48
C SER A 316 -5.42 -27.48 -25.99
N ARG A 317 -6.65 -27.19 -25.55
CA ARG A 317 -6.98 -27.11 -24.12
C ARG A 317 -6.71 -28.49 -23.52
N THR A 318 -5.58 -28.66 -22.85
CA THR A 318 -5.34 -29.83 -22.01
C THR A 318 -6.41 -29.84 -20.92
N SER A 319 -7.14 -30.94 -20.79
CA SER A 319 -8.18 -31.05 -19.77
C SER A 319 -7.53 -31.01 -18.39
N TYR A 320 -7.79 -29.93 -17.66
CA TYR A 320 -7.26 -29.73 -16.31
C TYR A 320 -7.86 -30.76 -15.34
N LYS A 321 -7.01 -31.64 -14.79
CA LYS A 321 -7.34 -32.63 -13.75
C LYS A 321 -6.81 -32.21 -12.37
N GLY A 322 -6.94 -30.94 -11.99
CA GLY A 322 -6.51 -30.47 -10.67
C GLY A 322 -7.66 -30.26 -9.67
N LYS A 323 -7.31 -29.78 -8.47
CA LYS A 323 -8.23 -29.63 -7.32
C LYS A 323 -9.47 -28.75 -7.59
N TYR A 324 -9.36 -27.81 -8.52
CA TYR A 324 -10.43 -26.87 -8.84
C TYR A 324 -11.29 -27.42 -9.97
N LYS A 325 -12.61 -27.48 -9.77
CA LYS A 325 -13.55 -27.80 -10.85
C LYS A 325 -13.86 -26.53 -11.64
N VAL A 326 -14.05 -26.65 -12.96
CA VAL A 326 -14.56 -25.54 -13.78
C VAL A 326 -16.01 -25.28 -13.34
N SER A 327 -16.24 -24.25 -12.53
CA SER A 327 -17.57 -23.76 -12.18
C SER A 327 -17.59 -22.22 -12.23
N PRO A 328 -18.74 -21.57 -12.46
CA PRO A 328 -18.87 -20.12 -12.39
C PRO A 328 -18.44 -19.55 -11.03
N GLU A 329 -18.63 -20.30 -9.93
CA GLU A 329 -18.25 -19.88 -8.57
C GLU A 329 -16.72 -19.84 -8.37
N ASN A 330 -15.95 -20.69 -9.08
CA ASN A 330 -14.49 -20.75 -8.97
C ASN A 330 -13.76 -19.66 -9.75
N ARG A 331 -14.47 -18.73 -10.41
CA ARG A 331 -13.88 -17.55 -11.06
C ARG A 331 -13.32 -16.51 -10.07
N GLY A 332 -13.71 -16.59 -8.79
CA GLY A 332 -13.10 -15.82 -7.70
C GLY A 332 -11.79 -16.41 -7.17
N ALA A 333 -11.31 -17.53 -7.71
CA ALA A 333 -10.09 -18.17 -7.25
C ALA A 333 -8.84 -17.34 -7.57
N SER A 334 -7.73 -17.65 -6.86
CA SER A 334 -6.45 -16.97 -7.03
C SER A 334 -6.02 -16.92 -8.50
N PRO A 335 -5.21 -15.94 -8.93
CA PRO A 335 -4.72 -15.85 -10.31
C PRO A 335 -4.14 -17.18 -10.84
N GLY A 336 -3.48 -17.96 -9.99
CA GLY A 336 -2.95 -19.29 -10.32
C GLY A 336 -4.02 -20.34 -10.61
N ALA A 337 -5.10 -20.36 -9.82
CA ALA A 337 -6.24 -21.25 -10.08
C ALA A 337 -6.98 -20.87 -11.37
N ARG A 338 -7.12 -19.57 -11.65
CA ARG A 338 -7.72 -19.09 -12.91
C ARG A 338 -6.90 -19.46 -14.14
N LYS A 339 -5.57 -19.29 -14.09
CA LYS A 339 -4.65 -19.68 -15.18
C LYS A 339 -4.77 -21.17 -15.49
N SER A 340 -4.86 -22.02 -14.47
CA SER A 340 -5.00 -23.47 -14.66
C SER A 340 -6.37 -23.91 -15.20
N LEU A 341 -7.44 -23.16 -14.92
CA LEU A 341 -8.81 -23.49 -15.35
C LEU A 341 -9.17 -22.95 -16.73
N PHE A 342 -8.71 -21.73 -17.06
CA PHE A 342 -9.17 -20.98 -18.23
C PHE A 342 -8.05 -20.68 -19.24
N GLY A 343 -6.78 -20.90 -18.86
CA GLY A 343 -5.63 -20.60 -19.70
C GLY A 343 -5.36 -19.09 -19.85
N GLU A 344 -4.62 -18.78 -20.92
CA GLU A 344 -4.28 -17.47 -21.48
C GLU A 344 -5.50 -16.65 -21.96
N TYR A 345 -5.86 -15.49 -21.39
CA TYR A 345 -6.90 -14.64 -22.01
C TYR A 345 -6.66 -13.14 -21.76
N LEU A 346 -7.27 -12.29 -22.59
CA LEU A 346 -7.18 -10.83 -22.46
C LEU A 346 -8.45 -10.29 -21.82
N VAL A 347 -8.31 -9.20 -21.06
CA VAL A 347 -9.45 -8.45 -20.54
C VAL A 347 -9.36 -6.98 -20.93
N VAL A 348 -10.50 -6.40 -21.28
CA VAL A 348 -10.61 -4.94 -21.42
C VAL A 348 -10.63 -4.34 -20.02
N GLN A 349 -9.66 -3.46 -19.73
CA GLN A 349 -9.57 -2.70 -18.48
C GLN A 349 -9.38 -1.21 -18.78
N ARG A 350 -9.67 -0.36 -17.79
CA ARG A 350 -9.33 1.06 -17.89
C ARG A 350 -7.82 1.22 -17.85
N ARG A 351 -7.29 2.01 -18.79
CA ARG A 351 -5.85 2.22 -18.96
C ARG A 351 -5.19 2.89 -17.76
N TYR A 352 -5.94 3.72 -17.05
CA TYR A 352 -5.45 4.51 -15.93
C TYR A 352 -6.07 4.07 -14.62
N ARG A 353 -5.32 4.21 -13.52
CA ARG A 353 -5.87 4.15 -12.17
C ARG A 353 -6.68 5.43 -11.93
N ILE A 354 -7.90 5.29 -11.43
CA ILE A 354 -8.84 6.40 -11.24
C ILE A 354 -9.16 6.56 -9.77
N PHE A 355 -9.12 7.81 -9.28
CA PHE A 355 -9.57 8.16 -7.94
C PHE A 355 -11.09 8.36 -7.93
N GLN A 356 -11.82 7.35 -7.47
CA GLN A 356 -13.28 7.33 -7.51
C GLN A 356 -13.95 8.50 -6.78
N PRO A 357 -13.50 8.92 -5.58
CA PRO A 357 -14.10 10.06 -4.90
C PRO A 357 -13.99 11.38 -5.66
N LEU A 358 -12.89 11.60 -6.40
CA LEU A 358 -12.73 12.80 -7.24
C LEU A 358 -13.76 12.81 -8.38
N ILE A 359 -13.95 11.66 -9.04
CA ILE A 359 -14.95 11.52 -10.10
C ILE A 359 -16.37 11.67 -9.55
N ALA A 360 -16.65 11.12 -8.36
CA ALA A 360 -17.94 11.27 -7.71
C ALA A 360 -18.25 12.73 -7.35
N ASP A 361 -17.27 13.49 -6.85
CA ASP A 361 -17.41 14.92 -6.60
C ASP A 361 -17.69 15.70 -7.88
N TYR A 362 -16.93 15.42 -8.93
CA TYR A 362 -17.08 16.06 -10.23
C TYR A 362 -18.49 15.86 -10.79
N LEU A 363 -18.95 14.61 -10.80
CA LEU A 363 -20.30 14.28 -11.29
C LEU A 363 -21.39 14.88 -10.40
N ARG A 364 -21.21 14.89 -9.06
CA ARG A 364 -22.16 15.52 -8.13
C ARG A 364 -22.31 17.02 -8.39
N PHE A 365 -21.19 17.73 -8.52
CA PHE A 365 -21.19 19.16 -8.81
C PHE A 365 -22.01 19.49 -10.06
N TRP A 366 -21.78 18.78 -11.16
CA TRP A 366 -22.51 19.03 -12.41
C TRP A 366 -23.98 18.59 -12.34
N ARG A 367 -24.28 17.48 -11.66
CA ARG A 367 -25.67 17.06 -11.39
C ARG A 367 -26.44 18.12 -10.61
N GLU A 368 -25.86 18.66 -9.54
CA GLU A 368 -26.45 19.70 -8.71
C GLU A 368 -26.61 21.01 -9.48
N LYS A 369 -25.60 21.40 -10.25
CA LYS A 369 -25.66 22.57 -11.14
C LYS A 369 -26.78 22.47 -12.18
N ARG A 370 -27.14 21.25 -12.59
CA ARG A 370 -28.25 20.99 -13.53
C ARG A 370 -29.59 20.77 -12.83
N GLY A 371 -29.61 20.59 -11.51
CA GLY A 371 -30.82 20.31 -10.75
C GLY A 371 -31.47 18.96 -11.08
N ILE A 372 -30.70 17.98 -11.60
CA ILE A 372 -31.25 16.69 -12.04
C ILE A 372 -31.15 15.66 -10.91
N PRO A 373 -32.27 15.10 -10.41
CA PRO A 373 -32.23 14.03 -9.42
C PRO A 373 -31.60 12.75 -9.97
N THR A 374 -30.92 11.96 -9.12
CA THR A 374 -30.34 10.67 -9.54
C THR A 374 -31.36 9.73 -10.17
N LYS A 375 -32.59 9.69 -9.65
CA LYS A 375 -33.67 8.86 -10.20
C LYS A 375 -34.03 9.23 -11.65
N GLU A 376 -33.91 10.51 -12.00
CA GLU A 376 -34.15 10.94 -13.38
C GLU A 376 -32.99 10.52 -14.30
N ILE A 377 -31.76 10.51 -13.79
CA ILE A 377 -30.60 9.96 -14.53
C ILE A 377 -30.77 8.46 -14.77
N ASP A 378 -31.18 7.70 -13.77
CA ASP A 378 -31.50 6.27 -13.93
C ASP A 378 -32.56 6.07 -15.03
N ARG A 379 -33.64 6.86 -15.01
CA ARG A 379 -34.68 6.83 -16.05
C ARG A 379 -34.13 7.14 -17.45
N LEU A 380 -33.35 8.21 -17.60
CA LEU A 380 -32.78 8.64 -18.88
C LEU A 380 -31.79 7.62 -19.46
N LEU A 381 -31.08 6.89 -18.60
CA LEU A 381 -30.12 5.86 -19.01
C LEU A 381 -30.72 4.46 -19.12
N GLY A 382 -31.99 4.27 -18.72
CA GLY A 382 -32.65 2.97 -18.71
C GLY A 382 -32.18 2.05 -17.58
N TYR A 383 -31.66 2.61 -16.49
CA TYR A 383 -31.27 1.88 -15.29
C TYR A 383 -32.39 1.89 -14.23
N ARG A 384 -32.36 0.94 -13.29
CA ARG A 384 -33.29 0.92 -12.15
C ARG A 384 -32.74 1.72 -10.96
N ASP A 385 -31.55 1.36 -10.48
CA ASP A 385 -30.92 1.96 -9.30
C ASP A 385 -29.37 1.94 -9.43
N THR A 386 -28.83 2.25 -10.61
CA THR A 386 -27.38 2.16 -10.88
C THR A 386 -26.69 3.50 -10.70
N ALA A 387 -27.31 4.58 -11.18
CA ALA A 387 -26.67 5.88 -11.29
C ALA A 387 -26.24 6.43 -9.92
N GLY A 388 -26.99 6.11 -8.86
CA GLY A 388 -26.66 6.49 -7.48
C GLY A 388 -25.26 6.06 -7.03
N HIS A 389 -24.73 4.96 -7.56
CA HIS A 389 -23.37 4.52 -7.24
C HIS A 389 -22.29 5.46 -7.78
N TRP A 390 -22.54 6.21 -8.84
CA TRP A 390 -21.53 7.11 -9.42
C TRP A 390 -21.36 8.42 -8.67
N PHE A 391 -22.32 8.77 -7.80
CA PHE A 391 -22.34 10.03 -7.06
C PHE A 391 -21.97 9.89 -5.58
N ARG A 392 -21.46 8.72 -5.15
CA ARG A 392 -21.12 8.44 -3.74
C ARG A 392 -19.63 8.14 -3.60
N LYS A 393 -19.05 8.49 -2.44
CA LYS A 393 -17.62 8.31 -2.12
C LYS A 393 -17.32 7.05 -1.32
N ASP A 394 -18.33 6.31 -0.89
CA ASP A 394 -18.14 5.20 0.04
C ASP A 394 -17.51 4.00 -0.67
N THR A 395 -16.31 3.59 -0.27
CA THR A 395 -15.71 2.33 -0.72
C THR A 395 -16.35 1.18 0.06
N GLY A 396 -17.57 0.81 -0.28
CA GLY A 396 -18.37 -0.14 0.49
C GLY A 396 -17.70 -1.51 0.66
N SER A 397 -17.48 -1.95 1.90
CA SER A 397 -16.91 -3.27 2.26
C SER A 397 -17.78 -4.48 1.85
N TRP A 398 -19.01 -4.25 1.36
CA TRP A 398 -19.97 -5.28 0.97
C TRP A 398 -20.57 -5.08 -0.43
N GLY A 399 -19.83 -4.43 -1.33
CA GLY A 399 -20.23 -4.33 -2.75
C GLY A 399 -21.35 -3.32 -3.05
N ARG A 400 -21.70 -2.43 -2.11
CA ARG A 400 -22.65 -1.32 -2.31
C ARG A 400 -22.00 0.06 -2.27
N GLY A 401 -20.71 0.15 -2.61
CA GLY A 401 -19.96 1.40 -2.62
C GLY A 401 -20.18 2.28 -3.85
N GLY A 402 -19.40 3.35 -3.93
CA GLY A 402 -19.20 4.19 -5.10
C GLY A 402 -18.56 3.43 -6.27
N ALA A 403 -18.94 3.80 -7.49
CA ALA A 403 -18.45 3.19 -8.72
C ALA A 403 -18.04 4.25 -9.74
N ILE A 404 -17.21 3.86 -10.72
CA ILE A 404 -16.89 4.69 -11.89
C ILE A 404 -17.82 4.28 -13.05
N PRO A 405 -18.51 5.24 -13.71
CA PRO A 405 -19.34 4.95 -14.89
C PRO A 405 -18.57 4.21 -15.99
N LEU A 406 -19.24 3.33 -16.74
CA LEU A 406 -18.64 2.74 -17.94
C LEU A 406 -18.27 3.84 -18.95
N PRO A 407 -17.32 3.60 -19.87
CA PRO A 407 -16.97 4.58 -20.91
C PRO A 407 -18.19 5.11 -21.68
N GLU A 408 -19.10 4.22 -22.05
CA GLU A 408 -20.36 4.56 -22.74
C GLU A 408 -21.30 5.40 -21.85
N ASP A 409 -21.44 5.01 -20.58
CA ASP A 409 -22.27 5.73 -19.62
C ASP A 409 -21.70 7.11 -19.29
N TRP A 410 -20.36 7.26 -19.28
CA TRP A 410 -19.69 8.53 -19.07
C TRP A 410 -20.11 9.57 -20.12
N PHE A 411 -20.11 9.19 -21.40
CA PHE A 411 -20.52 10.12 -22.46
C PHE A 411 -22.03 10.40 -22.44
N ARG A 412 -22.87 9.41 -22.13
CA ARG A 412 -24.31 9.65 -21.93
C ARG A 412 -24.57 10.60 -20.75
N LEU A 413 -23.86 10.41 -19.64
CA LEU A 413 -23.89 11.35 -18.51
C LEU A 413 -23.40 12.73 -18.93
N LYS A 414 -22.39 12.81 -19.79
CA LYS A 414 -21.90 14.09 -20.33
C LYS A 414 -22.96 14.80 -21.15
N GLU A 415 -23.75 14.09 -21.94
CA GLU A 415 -24.87 14.68 -22.69
C GLU A 415 -25.97 15.20 -21.75
N ILE A 416 -26.32 14.42 -20.71
CA ILE A 416 -27.36 14.76 -19.74
C ILE A 416 -26.93 15.94 -18.85
N LEU A 417 -25.73 15.86 -18.27
CA LEU A 417 -25.22 16.80 -17.27
C LEU A 417 -24.44 17.97 -17.89
N ARG A 418 -24.00 17.83 -19.15
CA ARG A 418 -23.23 18.83 -19.92
C ARG A 418 -22.00 19.33 -19.16
N PHE A 419 -21.20 18.39 -18.66
CA PHE A 419 -19.92 18.66 -18.01
C PHE A 419 -18.76 18.71 -19.02
N ASN A 420 -17.62 19.29 -18.63
CA ASN A 420 -16.46 19.46 -19.51
C ASN A 420 -15.60 18.17 -19.66
N GLU A 421 -14.66 18.19 -20.58
CA GLU A 421 -13.85 17.04 -21.02
C GLU A 421 -12.63 16.71 -20.14
N ILE A 422 -12.41 17.42 -19.03
CA ILE A 422 -11.18 17.31 -18.21
C ILE A 422 -10.82 15.85 -17.86
N TYR A 423 -11.84 15.02 -17.59
CA TYR A 423 -11.66 13.63 -17.19
C TYR A 423 -12.02 12.59 -18.24
N ASP A 424 -12.43 12.99 -19.45
CA ASP A 424 -12.91 12.06 -20.48
C ASP A 424 -11.89 10.96 -20.74
N ARG A 425 -10.68 11.33 -21.20
CA ARG A 425 -9.62 10.37 -21.48
C ARG A 425 -9.24 9.52 -20.28
N TRP A 426 -9.22 10.11 -19.09
CA TRP A 426 -8.83 9.42 -17.86
C TRP A 426 -9.84 8.32 -17.48
N VAL A 427 -11.13 8.59 -17.67
CA VAL A 427 -12.23 7.69 -17.30
C VAL A 427 -12.52 6.65 -18.39
N THR A 428 -12.36 7.02 -19.66
CA THR A 428 -12.88 6.23 -20.79
C THR A 428 -11.83 5.44 -21.57
N GLU A 429 -10.54 5.82 -21.53
CA GLU A 429 -9.53 5.05 -22.26
C GLU A 429 -9.35 3.64 -21.67
N THR A 430 -9.38 2.65 -22.54
CA THR A 430 -9.19 1.24 -22.22
C THR A 430 -7.99 0.66 -22.94
N HIS A 431 -7.57 -0.50 -22.47
CA HIS A 431 -6.59 -1.36 -23.13
C HIS A 431 -6.85 -2.82 -22.80
N LEU A 432 -6.23 -3.72 -23.56
CA LEU A 432 -6.22 -5.15 -23.29
C LEU A 432 -5.10 -5.50 -22.33
N VAL A 433 -5.45 -6.18 -21.25
CA VAL A 433 -4.50 -6.68 -20.25
C VAL A 433 -4.48 -8.20 -20.31
N LEU A 434 -3.31 -8.78 -20.57
CA LEU A 434 -3.14 -10.23 -20.54
C LEU A 434 -3.30 -10.74 -19.11
N GLN A 435 -4.32 -11.57 -18.88
CA GLN A 435 -4.54 -12.24 -17.60
C GLN A 435 -3.62 -13.45 -17.49
N THR A 436 -2.55 -13.29 -16.73
CA THR A 436 -1.65 -14.38 -16.35
C THR A 436 -1.20 -14.20 -14.91
N VAL A 437 -0.57 -15.22 -14.32
CA VAL A 437 0.00 -15.11 -12.96
C VAL A 437 1.25 -14.26 -13.05
N ARG A 438 1.11 -12.95 -12.81
CA ARG A 438 2.23 -12.00 -12.76
C ARG A 438 2.51 -11.55 -11.34
N ALA A 439 3.78 -11.37 -11.03
CA ALA A 439 4.17 -10.52 -9.92
C ALA A 439 3.90 -9.05 -10.29
N HIS A 440 3.64 -8.21 -9.30
CA HIS A 440 3.50 -6.77 -9.52
C HIS A 440 4.86 -6.16 -9.93
N PRO A 441 4.92 -5.13 -10.79
CA PRO A 441 6.18 -4.61 -11.37
C PRO A 441 7.16 -4.05 -10.36
N LYS A 442 6.63 -3.32 -9.38
CA LYS A 442 7.42 -2.85 -8.24
C LYS A 442 7.78 -3.95 -7.23
N GLY A 443 7.41 -5.20 -7.49
CA GLY A 443 7.59 -6.32 -6.57
C GLY A 443 6.35 -6.66 -5.75
N ARG A 444 6.46 -7.70 -4.92
CA ARG A 444 5.34 -8.15 -4.07
C ARG A 444 5.18 -7.27 -2.84
N ASN A 445 3.97 -7.25 -2.29
CA ASN A 445 3.73 -6.70 -0.96
C ASN A 445 4.73 -7.33 0.03
N PRO A 446 5.37 -6.54 0.91
CA PRO A 446 6.36 -7.05 1.86
C PRO A 446 5.80 -8.14 2.79
N GLY A 447 4.48 -8.19 2.95
CA GLY A 447 3.82 -9.01 3.95
C GLY A 447 3.91 -8.38 5.34
N ASP A 448 3.39 -9.09 6.32
CA ASP A 448 3.30 -8.67 7.72
C ASP A 448 4.35 -9.36 8.61
N VAL A 449 5.35 -10.02 8.03
CA VAL A 449 6.49 -10.58 8.77
C VAL A 449 7.77 -9.92 8.27
N TRP A 450 8.37 -9.07 9.11
CA TRP A 450 9.58 -8.32 8.78
C TRP A 450 10.76 -8.89 9.56
N SER A 451 11.71 -9.48 8.84
CA SER A 451 12.96 -9.99 9.45
C SER A 451 14.01 -8.88 9.48
N ILE A 452 14.22 -8.28 10.65
CA ILE A 452 15.14 -7.15 10.85
C ILE A 452 16.02 -7.43 12.07
N LYS A 453 17.33 -7.31 11.92
CA LYS A 453 18.28 -7.52 13.03
C LYS A 453 18.12 -6.45 14.11
N THR A 454 18.26 -6.83 15.37
CA THR A 454 18.42 -5.87 16.46
C THR A 454 19.71 -5.08 16.28
N GLN A 455 19.68 -3.78 16.59
CA GLN A 455 20.82 -2.88 16.52
C GLN A 455 21.13 -2.38 17.93
N GLN A 456 22.37 -2.55 18.38
CA GLN A 456 22.84 -1.94 19.62
C GLN A 456 23.32 -0.52 19.33
N LEU A 457 23.05 0.41 20.23
CA LEU A 457 23.62 1.74 20.20
C LEU A 457 24.71 1.85 21.27
N PRO A 458 25.97 2.19 20.95
CA PRO A 458 27.00 2.35 21.98
C PRO A 458 26.68 3.46 23.00
N GLU A 459 26.07 4.55 22.51
CA GLU A 459 25.75 5.76 23.30
C GLU A 459 24.47 5.63 24.14
N ALA A 460 23.68 4.59 23.92
CA ALA A 460 22.48 4.31 24.69
C ALA A 460 22.54 2.83 25.05
N HIS A 461 22.75 2.49 26.34
CA HIS A 461 22.95 1.12 26.84
C HIS A 461 21.73 0.16 26.62
N PHE A 462 20.91 0.34 25.58
CA PHE A 462 19.54 -0.16 25.47
C PHE A 462 19.24 -0.71 24.07
N ALA A 463 18.27 -1.63 24.02
CA ALA A 463 17.70 -2.14 22.79
C ALA A 463 16.71 -1.11 22.22
N VAL A 464 17.24 -0.15 21.48
CA VAL A 464 16.45 0.76 20.64
C VAL A 464 15.85 -0.06 19.49
N PHE A 465 14.58 0.15 19.14
CA PHE A 465 14.06 -0.53 17.95
C PHE A 465 14.85 -0.06 16.71
N PRO A 466 15.27 -0.97 15.80
CA PRO A 466 16.25 -0.67 14.76
C PRO A 466 15.82 0.43 13.80
N GLU A 467 16.77 1.22 13.30
CA GLU A 467 16.50 2.27 12.30
C GLU A 467 15.73 1.75 11.08
N GLU A 468 16.00 0.52 10.65
CA GLU A 468 15.30 -0.09 9.52
C GLU A 468 13.81 -0.37 9.80
N LEU A 469 13.45 -0.73 11.03
CA LEU A 469 12.05 -0.91 11.40
C LEU A 469 11.31 0.44 11.31
N VAL A 470 11.93 1.49 11.84
CA VAL A 470 11.40 2.87 11.80
C VAL A 470 11.26 3.34 10.36
N ARG A 471 12.29 3.11 9.54
CA ARG A 471 12.33 3.51 8.13
C ARG A 471 11.13 2.94 7.39
N LYS A 472 10.88 1.63 7.52
CA LYS A 472 9.71 0.99 6.91
C LYS A 472 8.39 1.62 7.37
N CYS A 473 8.23 1.84 8.67
CA CYS A 473 7.03 2.48 9.22
C CYS A 473 6.82 3.90 8.68
N ILE A 474 7.88 4.72 8.61
CA ILE A 474 7.80 6.11 8.13
C ILE A 474 7.58 6.17 6.61
N GLU A 475 8.26 5.34 5.82
CA GLU A 475 8.09 5.31 4.36
C GLU A 475 6.69 4.87 3.94
N ALA A 476 6.06 3.98 4.72
CA ALA A 476 4.68 3.59 4.52
C ALA A 476 3.69 4.61 5.09
N GLY A 477 3.89 5.08 6.32
CA GLY A 477 2.88 5.81 7.09
C GLY A 477 2.95 7.34 7.00
N CYS A 478 4.08 7.90 6.58
CA CYS A 478 4.27 9.35 6.54
C CYS A 478 4.47 9.84 5.09
N PRO A 479 3.63 10.77 4.59
CA PRO A 479 3.87 11.44 3.32
C PRO A 479 5.19 12.20 3.36
N SER A 480 5.75 12.47 2.17
CA SER A 480 6.96 13.30 2.04
C SER A 480 6.73 14.68 2.67
N GLY A 481 7.71 15.19 3.43
CA GLY A 481 7.58 16.45 4.17
C GLY A 481 6.57 16.43 5.32
N GLY A 482 5.91 15.30 5.60
CA GLY A 482 4.97 15.15 6.71
C GLY A 482 5.64 15.19 8.10
N VAL A 483 4.80 15.16 9.14
CA VAL A 483 5.25 15.21 10.54
C VAL A 483 5.13 13.84 11.20
N VAL A 484 6.24 13.35 11.75
CA VAL A 484 6.35 12.10 12.52
C VAL A 484 6.40 12.43 14.02
N LEU A 485 5.58 11.76 14.83
CA LEU A 485 5.62 11.88 16.29
C LEU A 485 6.19 10.61 16.94
N ASP A 486 7.11 10.79 17.88
CA ASP A 486 7.47 9.78 18.87
C ASP A 486 7.22 10.32 20.30
N PRO A 487 6.17 9.86 20.99
CA PRO A 487 5.85 10.26 22.35
C PRO A 487 6.81 9.69 23.41
N PHE A 488 7.70 8.76 23.03
CA PHE A 488 8.65 8.09 23.91
C PHE A 488 10.01 7.99 23.21
N ALA A 489 10.59 9.15 22.89
CA ALA A 489 11.67 9.26 21.91
C ALA A 489 12.96 8.52 22.29
N GLY A 490 13.26 8.37 23.58
CA GLY A 490 14.47 7.74 24.08
C GLY A 490 15.71 8.32 23.39
N SER A 491 16.51 7.46 22.76
CA SER A 491 17.70 7.89 22.01
C SER A 491 17.44 8.66 20.70
N GLY A 492 16.20 8.92 20.31
CA GLY A 492 15.87 9.75 19.15
C GLY A 492 15.97 9.06 17.78
N THR A 493 15.91 7.74 17.71
CA THR A 493 15.96 6.99 16.45
C THR A 493 14.85 7.42 15.49
N THR A 494 13.63 7.65 15.99
CA THR A 494 12.52 8.15 15.17
C THR A 494 12.85 9.48 14.52
N GLY A 495 13.37 10.46 15.27
CA GLY A 495 13.71 11.78 14.75
C GLY A 495 14.84 11.74 13.73
N LYS A 496 15.89 10.96 14.02
CA LYS A 496 17.01 10.74 13.09
C LYS A 496 16.53 10.17 11.77
N VAL A 497 15.72 9.11 11.80
CA VAL A 497 15.24 8.44 10.58
C VAL A 497 14.24 9.31 9.82
N ALA A 498 13.31 9.98 10.50
CA ALA A 498 12.38 10.93 9.87
C ALA A 498 13.14 12.03 9.12
N GLN A 499 14.14 12.63 9.77
CA GLN A 499 14.97 13.68 9.20
C GLN A 499 15.76 13.21 7.97
N ASP A 500 16.42 12.05 8.04
CA ASP A 500 17.15 11.45 6.91
C ASP A 500 16.22 11.16 5.71
N LEU A 501 14.94 10.94 5.98
CA LEU A 501 13.88 10.70 5.00
C LEU A 501 13.18 12.00 4.55
N GLY A 502 13.68 13.19 4.92
CA GLY A 502 13.11 14.48 4.53
C GLY A 502 11.75 14.79 5.17
N ARG A 503 11.49 14.25 6.37
CA ARG A 503 10.25 14.46 7.13
C ARG A 503 10.55 15.14 8.45
N ASN A 504 9.61 15.95 8.94
CA ASN A 504 9.77 16.62 10.22
C ASN A 504 9.43 15.64 11.35
N ALA A 505 10.04 15.84 12.52
CA ALA A 505 9.79 15.02 13.69
C ALA A 505 9.46 15.86 14.92
N ILE A 506 8.52 15.39 15.72
CA ILE A 506 8.27 15.84 17.08
C ILE A 506 8.61 14.69 18.02
N LEU A 507 9.53 14.95 18.93
CA LEU A 507 10.03 13.97 19.90
C LEU A 507 9.62 14.43 21.30
N ILE A 508 9.03 13.54 22.08
CA ILE A 508 8.75 13.79 23.49
C ILE A 508 9.64 12.86 24.31
N GLU A 509 10.41 13.43 25.23
CA GLU A 509 11.31 12.67 26.11
C GLU A 509 11.28 13.22 27.53
N LEU A 510 11.20 12.32 28.50
CA LEU A 510 11.10 12.68 29.91
C LEU A 510 12.49 12.93 30.52
N ILE A 511 13.48 12.13 30.14
CA ILE A 511 14.79 12.07 30.80
C ILE A 511 15.82 12.94 30.04
N PRO A 512 16.41 13.96 30.70
CA PRO A 512 17.38 14.87 30.06
C PRO A 512 18.58 14.17 29.41
N ASP A 513 19.10 13.09 29.99
CA ASP A 513 20.25 12.36 29.42
C ASP A 513 19.95 11.78 28.03
N TYR A 514 18.72 11.34 27.80
CA TYR A 514 18.30 10.88 26.47
C TYR A 514 18.21 12.03 25.49
N VAL A 515 17.80 13.22 25.93
CA VAL A 515 17.77 14.43 25.10
C VAL A 515 19.16 14.79 24.58
N GLU A 516 20.21 14.62 25.39
CA GLU A 516 21.59 14.83 24.93
C GLU A 516 22.01 13.84 23.83
N ILE A 517 21.50 12.60 23.88
CA ILE A 517 21.69 11.62 22.80
C ILE A 517 20.93 12.05 21.54
N ILE A 518 19.68 12.53 21.68
CA ILE A 518 18.89 13.07 20.57
C ILE A 518 19.64 14.22 19.88
N LYS A 519 20.21 15.15 20.65
CA LYS A 519 21.00 16.29 20.16
C LYS A 519 22.21 15.89 19.34
N ARG A 520 22.89 14.79 19.70
CA ARG A 520 24.01 14.26 18.92
C ARG A 520 23.58 13.56 17.64
N ARG A 521 22.43 12.88 17.65
CA ARG A 521 21.95 12.06 16.52
C ARG A 521 21.18 12.84 15.48
N CYS A 522 20.42 13.85 15.88
CA CYS A 522 19.61 14.69 14.99
C CYS A 522 20.41 15.92 14.55
N LYS A 523 20.59 16.10 13.24
CA LYS A 523 21.43 17.15 12.65
C LYS A 523 20.77 18.53 12.66
N LYS A 524 19.46 18.59 12.43
CA LYS A 524 18.66 19.84 12.35
C LYS A 524 17.57 19.86 13.43
N ILE A 525 17.92 20.36 14.61
CA ILE A 525 16.97 20.65 15.69
C ILE A 525 16.48 22.07 15.51
N GLU A 526 15.17 22.24 15.38
CA GLU A 526 14.51 23.53 15.21
C GLU A 526 14.19 24.17 16.56
N GLU A 527 13.71 23.36 17.51
CA GLU A 527 13.18 23.87 18.77
C GLU A 527 13.31 22.84 19.89
N ILE A 528 13.57 23.31 21.11
CA ILE A 528 13.56 22.51 22.34
C ILE A 528 12.65 23.21 23.34
N ILE A 529 11.62 22.51 23.80
CA ILE A 529 10.53 23.05 24.61
C ILE A 529 10.51 22.29 25.93
N TYR A 530 10.57 23.01 27.05
CA TYR A 530 10.41 22.42 28.38
C TYR A 530 8.93 22.44 28.77
N VAL A 531 8.42 21.30 29.22
CA VAL A 531 7.02 21.13 29.58
C VAL A 531 6.90 21.20 31.11
N GLU A 532 6.25 22.27 31.59
CA GLU A 532 6.04 22.54 33.03
C GLU A 532 5.02 21.60 33.69
#